data_AF-A0A2W4LSM1-F1
#
_entry.id   AF-A0A2W4LSM1-F1
#
_cell.length_a   1.000
_cell.length_b   1.000
_cell.length_c   1.000
_cell.angle_alpha   90.00
_cell.angle_beta   90.00
_cell.angle_gamma   90.00
#
_symmetry.space_group_name_H-M   'P 1'
#
loop_
_entity.id
_entity.type
_entity.pdbx_description
1 polymer ?
#
loop_
_entity_poly.entity_id
_entity_poly.type
_entity_poly.pdbx_seq_one_letter_code
_entity_poly.pdbx_strand_id
1 'polypeptide(L)'
;MRLAPFATVLALVLACSSDDDPPNGGGTGGGGSGNASGNAQGGSDKASGGASAQGGKSNASGGSSPSAQGGSTEPAGGAGDAGNEADGGEAPATGGNGGTGGAPSGTGLCGAEPGQLFGSDHPWNQPIDDAPLDAESEAIIEYLQTNHTSGARFRIDGPSNEVDGTYGFTVLMADASTPHEEFEATSEFYSPDCDRDAPPVPPGGALEGEASYACTTDGDCHLIVIDTAECRLYEMWRADRPSASSFRGGCQAVWDLLAPYTPTLRGDCCTSADAAGLPIAAHLFSADEIAAGEIRHAIRFILPNSLIRERVYVRPATHSTPATRGPADAPPYGARLRLK
;
A
#
# COMPACT_ATOMS: atom_id res chain seq x y z
N MET A 1 -13.57 21.73 -23.37
CA MET A 1 -12.13 21.40 -23.39
C MET A 1 -11.82 20.68 -24.69
N ARG A 2 -11.02 21.28 -25.58
CA ARG A 2 -10.42 20.54 -26.69
C ARG A 2 -9.09 20.01 -26.14
N LEU A 3 -9.01 18.71 -25.91
CA LEU A 3 -7.74 18.04 -25.63
C LEU A 3 -6.84 18.22 -26.86
N ALA A 4 -5.65 18.77 -26.66
CA ALA A 4 -4.63 18.78 -27.69
C ALA A 4 -4.23 17.33 -28.02
N PRO A 5 -3.86 17.01 -29.27
CA PRO A 5 -3.67 15.64 -29.73
C PRO A 5 -2.40 14.93 -29.19
N PHE A 6 -1.84 15.38 -28.06
CA PHE A 6 -0.59 14.86 -27.49
C PHE A 6 -0.63 14.57 -25.98
N ALA A 7 -1.78 14.68 -25.31
CA ALA A 7 -1.87 14.34 -23.90
C ALA A 7 -2.31 12.88 -23.73
N THR A 8 -1.37 11.94 -23.87
CA THR A 8 -1.59 10.56 -23.43
C THR A 8 -1.49 10.52 -21.92
N VAL A 9 -2.64 10.60 -21.26
CA VAL A 9 -2.74 10.25 -19.86
C VAL A 9 -2.55 8.74 -19.75
N LEU A 10 -1.50 8.35 -19.04
CA LEU A 10 -1.19 6.95 -18.75
C LEU A 10 -1.88 6.57 -17.44
N ALA A 11 -2.45 5.37 -17.37
CA ALA A 11 -3.18 4.92 -16.19
C ALA A 11 -2.53 3.65 -15.60
N LEU A 12 -2.32 3.60 -14.29
CA LEU A 12 -1.76 2.45 -13.57
C LEU A 12 -2.80 1.87 -12.60
N VAL A 13 -3.00 0.55 -12.59
CA VAL A 13 -4.02 -0.14 -11.77
C VAL A 13 -3.58 -0.32 -10.32
N LEU A 14 -4.42 0.13 -9.38
CA LEU A 14 -4.37 -0.10 -7.93
C LEU A 14 -5.77 -0.44 -7.36
N ALA A 15 -5.88 -0.84 -6.07
CA ALA A 15 -7.14 -1.29 -5.45
C ALA A 15 -7.61 -0.35 -4.34
N CYS A 16 -8.92 -0.37 -4.07
CA CYS A 16 -9.50 0.21 -2.85
C CYS A 16 -9.31 -0.77 -1.69
N SER A 17 -8.86 -0.28 -0.53
CA SER A 17 -8.77 -1.06 0.71
C SER A 17 -10.15 -1.37 1.34
N SER A 18 -11.21 -0.67 0.91
CA SER A 18 -12.51 -0.71 1.59
C SER A 18 -13.48 -1.76 1.02
N ASP A 19 -13.26 -3.05 1.28
CA ASP A 19 -14.35 -4.04 1.24
C ASP A 19 -14.53 -4.62 2.66
N ASP A 20 -15.50 -4.07 3.40
CA ASP A 20 -16.04 -4.65 4.64
C ASP A 20 -16.57 -6.07 4.38
N ASP A 21 -15.94 -7.08 4.99
CA ASP A 21 -16.54 -8.40 5.17
C ASP A 21 -17.69 -8.28 6.21
N PRO A 22 -18.94 -8.69 5.90
CA PRO A 22 -19.99 -8.73 6.93
C PRO A 22 -19.75 -9.93 7.88
N PRO A 23 -19.95 -9.78 9.20
CA PRO A 23 -19.82 -10.90 10.13
C PRO A 23 -20.96 -11.91 9.91
N ASN A 24 -20.54 -13.13 9.58
CA ASN A 24 -21.38 -14.31 9.58
C ASN A 24 -21.87 -14.61 11.02
N GLY A 25 -23.18 -14.51 11.26
CA GLY A 25 -23.78 -14.75 12.58
C GLY A 25 -25.23 -15.20 12.48
N GLY A 26 -25.45 -16.50 12.28
CA GLY A 26 -26.76 -17.13 12.43
C GLY A 26 -27.11 -17.37 13.91
N GLY A 27 -28.37 -17.10 14.29
CA GLY A 27 -28.88 -17.45 15.61
C GLY A 27 -30.19 -16.74 15.97
N THR A 28 -31.30 -17.42 15.73
CA THR A 28 -32.71 -16.98 15.88
C THR A 28 -33.23 -16.88 17.31
N GLY A 29 -34.17 -15.94 17.52
CA GLY A 29 -35.24 -15.97 18.53
C GLY A 29 -35.75 -14.55 18.82
N GLY A 30 -37.03 -14.18 18.80
CA GLY A 30 -38.30 -14.86 18.53
C GLY A 30 -39.46 -13.89 18.89
N GLY A 31 -40.62 -14.07 18.25
CA GLY A 31 -41.92 -13.46 18.60
C GLY A 31 -42.36 -12.35 17.64
N GLY A 32 -43.55 -12.36 17.00
CA GLY A 32 -44.68 -13.28 16.98
C GLY A 32 -45.89 -12.53 16.38
N SER A 33 -46.74 -13.23 15.62
CA SER A 33 -48.22 -13.11 15.57
C SER A 33 -48.82 -13.30 14.17
N GLY A 34 -49.91 -14.10 14.11
CA GLY A 34 -50.86 -14.26 13.00
C GLY A 34 -50.46 -15.37 12.01
N ASN A 35 -51.24 -16.41 11.72
CA ASN A 35 -52.69 -16.57 11.76
C ASN A 35 -53.05 -18.08 11.77
N ALA A 36 -54.32 -18.37 12.10
CA ALA A 36 -54.90 -19.65 12.43
C ALA A 36 -55.12 -20.66 11.27
N SER A 37 -55.33 -21.91 11.70
CA SER A 37 -56.32 -22.91 11.24
C SER A 37 -55.76 -24.20 10.66
N GLY A 38 -56.37 -25.33 11.05
CA GLY A 38 -56.38 -26.55 10.22
C GLY A 38 -55.83 -27.84 10.85
N ASN A 39 -56.51 -28.32 11.88
CA ASN A 39 -56.66 -29.71 12.34
C ASN A 39 -56.29 -30.84 11.33
N ALA A 40 -55.50 -31.85 11.74
CA ALA A 40 -55.88 -33.28 11.78
C ALA A 40 -54.70 -34.29 11.90
N GLN A 41 -54.83 -35.17 12.90
CA GLN A 41 -54.58 -36.63 12.94
C GLN A 41 -53.18 -37.27 13.03
N GLY A 42 -53.11 -38.20 14.00
CA GLY A 42 -52.35 -39.46 13.99
C GLY A 42 -51.05 -39.41 14.77
N GLY A 43 -50.96 -39.89 16.02
CA GLY A 43 -50.96 -41.32 16.38
C GLY A 43 -49.52 -41.75 16.68
N SER A 44 -49.11 -41.75 17.95
CA SER A 44 -48.86 -42.94 18.79
C SER A 44 -47.37 -43.33 18.86
N ASP A 45 -46.72 -43.13 20.01
CA ASP A 45 -46.27 -44.23 20.89
C ASP A 45 -45.26 -43.77 21.97
N LYS A 46 -45.43 -44.35 23.16
CA LYS A 46 -44.62 -44.20 24.37
C LYS A 46 -43.55 -45.31 24.44
N ALA A 47 -42.36 -44.99 24.93
CA ALA A 47 -41.47 -45.83 25.78
C ALA A 47 -40.19 -45.02 26.08
N SER A 48 -39.92 -44.52 27.30
CA SER A 48 -39.47 -45.16 28.56
C SER A 48 -37.96 -45.48 28.64
N GLY A 49 -37.30 -44.92 29.66
CA GLY A 49 -36.00 -45.33 30.23
C GLY A 49 -34.82 -44.46 29.74
N GLY A 50 -33.91 -43.92 30.55
CA GLY A 50 -33.58 -44.07 31.97
C GLY A 50 -32.04 -43.93 32.16
N ALA A 51 -31.62 -43.29 33.26
CA ALA A 51 -30.25 -43.13 33.81
C ALA A 51 -29.32 -42.11 33.10
N SER A 52 -28.89 -40.98 33.72
CA SER A 52 -28.17 -40.71 34.98
C SER A 52 -26.65 -40.95 34.90
N ALA A 53 -25.85 -39.87 35.00
CA ALA A 53 -24.81 -39.73 36.03
C ALA A 53 -24.16 -38.32 36.00
N GLN A 54 -23.99 -37.78 37.20
CA GLN A 54 -23.44 -36.47 37.57
C GLN A 54 -21.91 -36.49 37.77
N GLY A 55 -21.33 -35.29 37.81
CA GLY A 55 -20.27 -34.89 38.75
C GLY A 55 -18.84 -35.04 38.22
N GLY A 56 -17.89 -34.15 38.49
CA GLY A 56 -17.86 -33.02 39.42
C GLY A 56 -16.50 -32.33 39.34
N LYS A 57 -16.46 -31.09 39.84
CA LYS A 57 -15.29 -30.21 39.95
C LYS A 57 -14.34 -30.66 41.07
N SER A 58 -13.06 -30.31 40.97
CA SER A 58 -12.23 -29.97 42.14
C SER A 58 -11.04 -29.07 41.76
N ASN A 59 -10.53 -28.37 42.77
CA ASN A 59 -9.70 -27.16 42.74
C ASN A 59 -8.39 -27.40 43.53
N ALA A 60 -7.42 -26.49 43.34
CA ALA A 60 -6.44 -25.97 44.32
C ALA A 60 -4.95 -26.43 44.29
N SER A 61 -4.10 -25.41 44.00
CA SER A 61 -2.97 -24.84 44.80
C SER A 61 -1.57 -25.49 44.86
N GLY A 62 -0.53 -24.66 44.63
CA GLY A 62 0.52 -24.41 45.65
C GLY A 62 2.02 -24.51 45.29
N GLY A 63 2.61 -23.38 44.83
CA GLY A 63 3.93 -22.77 45.13
C GLY A 63 5.23 -23.55 45.43
N SER A 64 6.36 -23.10 44.82
CA SER A 64 7.49 -22.37 45.48
C SER A 64 8.85 -22.54 44.74
N SER A 65 9.59 -21.43 44.58
CA SER A 65 11.05 -21.38 44.27
C SER A 65 11.90 -21.50 45.56
N PRO A 66 13.23 -21.67 45.50
CA PRO A 66 14.15 -20.51 45.39
C PRO A 66 15.47 -20.75 44.62
N SER A 67 16.25 -19.67 44.54
CA SER A 67 17.50 -19.33 43.84
C SER A 67 18.81 -19.79 44.50
N ALA A 68 19.93 -19.80 43.75
CA ALA A 68 21.30 -19.44 44.20
C ALA A 68 22.31 -19.27 43.03
N GLN A 69 23.24 -18.32 43.19
CA GLN A 69 24.28 -17.82 42.28
C GLN A 69 25.68 -18.48 42.45
N GLY A 70 26.57 -18.25 41.46
CA GLY A 70 28.05 -18.23 41.55
C GLY A 70 28.74 -19.40 40.83
N GLY A 71 29.84 -19.28 40.08
CA GLY A 71 30.77 -18.21 39.71
C GLY A 71 31.96 -18.86 38.94
N SER A 72 32.49 -18.14 37.94
CA SER A 72 33.81 -18.23 37.25
C SER A 72 34.58 -19.56 37.10
N THR A 73 34.99 -19.89 35.85
CA THR A 73 36.39 -20.13 35.42
C THR A 73 36.46 -20.51 33.92
N GLU A 74 37.27 -19.77 33.15
CA GLU A 74 37.90 -20.18 31.87
C GLU A 74 39.22 -20.95 32.17
N PRO A 75 39.82 -21.77 31.26
CA PRO A 75 40.37 -21.27 29.97
C PRO A 75 40.59 -22.24 28.77
N ALA A 76 40.91 -21.62 27.62
CA ALA A 76 41.95 -21.95 26.61
C ALA A 76 41.73 -22.96 25.44
N GLY A 77 42.13 -22.47 24.25
CA GLY A 77 42.72 -23.22 23.11
C GLY A 77 41.83 -23.24 21.86
N GLY A 78 42.25 -22.86 20.64
CA GLY A 78 43.55 -22.49 20.09
C GLY A 78 43.39 -22.11 18.60
N ALA A 79 44.38 -21.40 18.07
CA ALA A 79 44.43 -20.80 16.74
C ALA A 79 44.57 -21.80 15.58
N GLY A 80 44.21 -21.34 14.38
CA GLY A 80 44.57 -21.96 13.11
C GLY A 80 44.43 -20.94 11.97
N ASP A 81 45.56 -20.37 11.56
CA ASP A 81 45.74 -19.48 10.42
C ASP A 81 46.63 -20.20 9.38
N ALA A 82 46.27 -20.09 8.10
CA ALA A 82 47.02 -20.41 6.86
C ALA A 82 46.01 -20.35 5.69
N GLY A 83 46.14 -19.59 4.61
CA GLY A 83 47.32 -19.02 3.95
C GLY A 83 47.56 -19.74 2.62
N ASN A 84 47.11 -19.16 1.49
CA ASN A 84 47.89 -18.89 0.26
C ASN A 84 47.06 -18.82 -1.04
N GLU A 85 47.08 -17.62 -1.62
CA GLU A 85 47.36 -17.19 -3.00
C GLU A 85 47.32 -18.17 -4.18
N ALA A 86 46.68 -17.71 -5.28
CA ALA A 86 47.22 -17.81 -6.64
C ALA A 86 46.76 -16.61 -7.47
N ASP A 87 47.75 -15.86 -7.96
CA ASP A 87 47.70 -14.73 -8.89
C ASP A 87 47.67 -15.20 -10.36
N GLY A 88 47.22 -14.33 -11.27
CA GLY A 88 47.25 -14.54 -12.72
C GLY A 88 46.48 -13.50 -13.53
N GLY A 89 47.12 -12.34 -13.81
CA GLY A 89 46.75 -11.40 -14.88
C GLY A 89 46.83 -12.02 -16.29
N GLU A 90 46.46 -11.37 -17.41
CA GLU A 90 46.33 -9.94 -17.73
C GLU A 90 45.52 -9.77 -19.04
N ALA A 91 45.14 -8.50 -19.32
CA ALA A 91 44.21 -7.93 -20.33
C ALA A 91 44.68 -8.03 -21.82
N PRO A 92 44.17 -7.30 -22.87
CA PRO A 92 43.22 -6.15 -22.91
C PRO A 92 42.22 -6.06 -24.10
N ALA A 93 41.23 -5.14 -24.02
CA ALA A 93 40.76 -4.22 -25.08
C ALA A 93 39.35 -3.64 -24.78
N THR A 94 39.24 -2.36 -24.37
CA THR A 94 38.81 -1.15 -25.13
C THR A 94 37.31 -0.87 -25.22
N GLY A 95 36.91 0.31 -24.70
CA GLY A 95 35.61 1.01 -24.87
C GLY A 95 34.85 1.12 -23.55
N GLY A 96 34.90 2.20 -22.76
CA GLY A 96 34.39 3.54 -23.09
C GLY A 96 32.86 3.47 -23.18
N ASN A 97 32.04 3.92 -22.22
CA ASN A 97 32.06 5.22 -21.55
C ASN A 97 31.33 5.12 -20.20
N GLY A 98 31.85 5.78 -19.17
CA GLY A 98 31.17 5.94 -17.90
C GLY A 98 29.90 6.79 -18.06
N GLY A 99 28.78 6.27 -17.57
CA GLY A 99 27.62 7.08 -17.27
C GLY A 99 27.89 7.79 -15.95
N THR A 100 28.42 9.01 -16.05
CA THR A 100 28.38 9.98 -14.97
C THR A 100 26.93 10.13 -14.53
N GLY A 101 26.63 9.86 -13.26
CA GLY A 101 25.40 10.34 -12.64
C GLY A 101 25.35 11.86 -12.82
N GLY A 102 24.60 12.30 -13.83
CA GLY A 102 24.36 13.72 -14.06
C GLY A 102 23.55 14.23 -12.88
N ALA A 103 23.97 15.36 -12.31
CA ALA A 103 23.13 16.06 -11.36
C ALA A 103 21.74 16.30 -12.00
N PRO A 104 20.66 16.12 -11.23
CA PRO A 104 19.31 16.27 -11.75
C PRO A 104 19.20 17.70 -12.32
N SER A 105 19.01 17.78 -13.64
CA SER A 105 19.09 19.02 -14.43
C SER A 105 17.72 19.62 -14.70
N GLY A 106 16.66 18.97 -14.22
CA GLY A 106 15.29 19.46 -14.33
C GLY A 106 15.06 20.65 -13.41
N THR A 107 14.09 21.47 -13.77
CA THR A 107 13.69 22.65 -12.99
C THR A 107 12.56 22.36 -11.99
N GLY A 108 12.14 21.09 -11.89
CA GLY A 108 11.09 20.61 -10.99
C GLY A 108 11.61 20.32 -9.58
N LEU A 109 10.74 19.71 -8.76
CA LEU A 109 11.07 19.35 -7.38
C LEU A 109 12.28 18.41 -7.37
N CYS A 110 13.25 18.70 -6.52
CA CYS A 110 14.46 17.88 -6.38
C CYS A 110 15.21 17.62 -7.70
N GLY A 111 15.08 18.54 -8.66
CA GLY A 111 15.76 18.49 -9.95
C GLY A 111 15.13 17.51 -10.96
N ALA A 112 13.95 16.98 -10.68
CA ALA A 112 13.13 16.27 -11.66
C ALA A 112 12.62 17.22 -12.75
N GLU A 113 12.08 16.67 -13.84
CA GLU A 113 11.40 17.50 -14.85
C GLU A 113 10.11 18.12 -14.29
N PRO A 114 9.63 19.27 -14.83
CA PRO A 114 8.37 19.85 -14.40
C PRO A 114 7.20 18.85 -14.45
N GLY A 115 6.44 18.76 -13.36
CA GLY A 115 5.34 17.80 -13.20
C GLY A 115 5.77 16.38 -12.80
N GLN A 116 7.07 16.11 -12.65
CA GLN A 116 7.56 14.81 -12.19
C GLN A 116 8.15 14.94 -10.79
N LEU A 117 7.97 13.88 -9.98
CA LEU A 117 8.54 13.81 -8.63
C LEU A 117 9.87 13.03 -8.58
N PHE A 118 10.05 12.11 -9.51
CA PHE A 118 11.25 11.27 -9.67
C PHE A 118 11.92 11.58 -11.01
N GLY A 119 13.13 11.04 -11.21
CA GLY A 119 13.87 11.14 -12.47
C GLY A 119 13.06 10.66 -13.68
N SER A 120 13.39 11.19 -14.87
CA SER A 120 12.65 10.89 -16.09
C SER A 120 12.67 9.41 -16.46
N ASP A 121 13.69 8.66 -16.06
CA ASP A 121 13.91 7.24 -16.33
C ASP A 121 13.01 6.28 -15.53
N HIS A 122 12.31 6.79 -14.51
CA HIS A 122 11.37 5.98 -13.73
C HIS A 122 10.17 5.51 -14.58
N PRO A 123 9.63 4.30 -14.32
CA PRO A 123 8.65 3.68 -15.19
C PRO A 123 7.34 4.48 -15.33
N TRP A 124 6.93 5.24 -14.31
CA TRP A 124 5.78 6.14 -14.37
C TRP A 124 6.05 7.44 -15.13
N ASN A 125 7.30 7.79 -15.41
CA ASN A 125 7.70 8.95 -16.21
C ASN A 125 8.01 8.60 -17.68
N GLN A 126 7.91 7.33 -18.05
CA GLN A 126 8.16 6.84 -19.41
C GLN A 126 6.86 6.74 -20.23
N PRO A 127 6.83 7.23 -21.48
CA PRO A 127 5.67 7.07 -22.36
C PRO A 127 5.44 5.60 -22.74
N ILE A 128 4.18 5.23 -23.03
CA ILE A 128 3.82 3.87 -23.51
C ILE A 128 2.97 3.85 -24.78
N ASP A 129 2.89 4.98 -25.46
CA ASP A 129 2.15 5.15 -26.72
C ASP A 129 2.58 4.12 -27.77
N ASP A 130 3.88 3.86 -27.82
CA ASP A 130 4.51 2.91 -28.74
C ASP A 130 4.96 1.61 -28.06
N ALA A 131 4.62 1.43 -26.77
CA ALA A 131 4.94 0.19 -26.07
C ALA A 131 4.22 -1.00 -26.77
N PRO A 132 4.88 -2.17 -26.89
CA PRO A 132 4.22 -3.38 -27.37
C PRO A 132 2.97 -3.68 -26.54
N LEU A 133 1.89 -4.05 -27.22
CA LEU A 133 0.69 -4.52 -26.53
C LEU A 133 0.98 -5.85 -25.85
N ASP A 134 0.51 -5.99 -24.61
CA ASP A 134 0.51 -7.26 -23.92
C ASP A 134 -0.44 -8.25 -24.64
N ALA A 135 -0.07 -9.53 -24.67
CA ALA A 135 -0.89 -10.58 -25.29
C ALA A 135 -2.26 -10.73 -24.62
N GLU A 136 -2.39 -10.36 -23.35
CA GLU A 136 -3.64 -10.38 -22.59
C GLU A 136 -4.45 -9.08 -22.72
N SER A 137 -3.94 -8.06 -23.44
CA SER A 137 -4.56 -6.73 -23.47
C SER A 137 -6.00 -6.73 -23.96
N GLU A 138 -6.36 -7.53 -24.96
CA GLU A 138 -7.73 -7.59 -25.48
C GLU A 138 -8.69 -8.16 -24.43
N ALA A 139 -8.31 -9.28 -23.80
CA ALA A 139 -9.10 -9.92 -22.76
C ALA A 139 -9.29 -9.02 -21.52
N ILE A 140 -8.23 -8.34 -21.08
CA ILE A 140 -8.27 -7.41 -19.93
C ILE A 140 -9.22 -6.24 -20.22
N ILE A 141 -9.17 -5.65 -21.42
CA ILE A 141 -10.04 -4.54 -21.78
C ILE A 141 -11.50 -4.99 -21.91
N GLU A 142 -11.76 -6.16 -22.51
CA GLU A 142 -13.12 -6.74 -22.59
C GLU A 142 -13.67 -7.05 -21.20
N TYR A 143 -12.86 -7.61 -20.30
CA TYR A 143 -13.23 -7.88 -18.92
C TYR A 143 -13.64 -6.58 -18.20
N LEU A 144 -12.83 -5.54 -18.31
CA LEU A 144 -13.10 -4.24 -17.69
C LEU A 144 -14.36 -3.57 -18.25
N GLN A 145 -14.58 -3.62 -19.57
CA GLN A 145 -15.79 -3.10 -20.20
C GLN A 145 -17.04 -3.83 -19.73
N THR A 146 -16.96 -5.15 -19.60
CA THR A 146 -18.09 -6.01 -19.20
C THR A 146 -18.45 -5.83 -17.72
N ASN A 147 -17.46 -5.63 -16.86
CA ASN A 147 -17.64 -5.57 -15.40
C ASN A 147 -17.73 -4.15 -14.85
N HIS A 148 -17.59 -3.12 -15.70
CA HIS A 148 -17.80 -1.74 -15.32
C HIS A 148 -19.27 -1.49 -15.00
N THR A 149 -19.55 -1.17 -13.73
CA THR A 149 -20.90 -0.83 -13.25
C THR A 149 -20.88 0.48 -12.47
N SER A 150 -22.05 0.98 -12.06
CA SER A 150 -22.12 2.15 -11.17
C SER A 150 -21.41 1.93 -9.83
N GLY A 151 -21.40 0.70 -9.31
CA GLY A 151 -20.72 0.32 -8.07
C GLY A 151 -19.27 -0.12 -8.27
N ALA A 152 -18.92 -0.61 -9.46
CA ALA A 152 -17.60 -1.12 -9.80
C ALA A 152 -17.03 -0.34 -11.00
N ARG A 153 -16.59 0.88 -10.73
CA ARG A 153 -16.09 1.83 -11.74
C ARG A 153 -14.61 2.10 -11.58
N PHE A 154 -13.97 2.52 -12.67
CA PHE A 154 -12.67 3.16 -12.63
C PHE A 154 -12.77 4.45 -11.83
N ARG A 155 -11.91 4.60 -10.82
CA ARG A 155 -11.77 5.85 -10.09
C ARG A 155 -10.36 6.34 -10.20
N ILE A 156 -10.20 7.64 -10.37
CA ILE A 156 -8.92 8.30 -10.25
C ILE A 156 -9.05 9.16 -9.01
N ASP A 157 -8.19 8.90 -8.02
CA ASP A 157 -8.07 9.79 -6.88
C ASP A 157 -7.09 10.89 -7.30
N GLY A 158 -7.58 12.12 -7.29
CA GLY A 158 -6.78 13.31 -7.47
C GLY A 158 -6.44 13.94 -6.13
N PRO A 159 -5.55 14.95 -6.12
CA PRO A 159 -5.40 15.79 -4.95
C PRO A 159 -6.73 16.49 -4.64
N SER A 160 -7.14 16.48 -3.37
CA SER A 160 -8.36 17.18 -2.96
C SER A 160 -8.16 18.69 -3.06
N ASN A 161 -9.04 19.37 -3.79
CA ASN A 161 -9.17 20.83 -3.76
C ASN A 161 -10.50 21.28 -3.13
N GLU A 162 -11.25 20.36 -2.52
CA GLU A 162 -12.46 20.70 -1.79
C GLU A 162 -12.08 21.37 -0.47
N VAL A 163 -12.81 22.42 -0.11
CA VAL A 163 -12.51 23.29 1.05
C VAL A 163 -12.55 22.51 2.38
N ASP A 164 -13.18 21.35 2.39
CA ASP A 164 -13.32 20.44 3.52
C ASP A 164 -12.43 19.18 3.42
N GLY A 165 -11.64 19.00 2.36
CA GLY A 165 -10.69 17.89 2.23
C GLY A 165 -11.33 16.50 2.17
N THR A 166 -12.65 16.41 2.04
CA THR A 166 -13.43 15.19 2.33
C THR A 166 -13.29 14.10 1.27
N TYR A 167 -12.63 14.38 0.14
CA TYR A 167 -12.42 13.39 -0.92
C TYR A 167 -11.08 13.57 -1.64
N GLY A 168 -10.27 12.51 -1.70
CA GLY A 168 -8.99 12.46 -2.41
C GLY A 168 -7.76 12.64 -1.51
N PHE A 169 -6.58 12.49 -2.10
CA PHE A 169 -5.31 12.59 -1.39
C PHE A 169 -4.94 14.03 -1.07
N THR A 170 -4.31 14.25 0.08
CA THR A 170 -3.69 15.54 0.44
C THR A 170 -2.18 15.38 0.34
N VAL A 171 -1.54 16.09 -0.61
CA VAL A 171 -0.08 16.11 -0.74
C VAL A 171 0.45 17.35 -0.02
N LEU A 172 1.18 17.13 1.06
CA LEU A 172 1.74 18.19 1.88
C LEU A 172 3.19 18.47 1.48
N MET A 173 3.62 19.72 1.66
CA MET A 173 5.00 20.13 1.41
C MET A 173 5.69 20.43 2.73
N ALA A 174 6.91 19.95 2.88
CA ALA A 174 7.80 20.24 4.00
C ALA A 174 9.11 20.86 3.50
N ASP A 175 9.73 21.62 4.40
CA ASP A 175 11.05 22.21 4.23
C ASP A 175 11.90 21.97 5.48
N ALA A 176 13.13 22.50 5.49
CA ALA A 176 14.09 22.32 6.58
C ALA A 176 13.62 22.85 7.95
N SER A 177 12.54 23.64 8.01
CA SER A 177 11.96 24.16 9.26
C SER A 177 10.81 23.29 9.78
N THR A 178 10.33 22.34 8.98
CA THR A 178 9.20 21.47 9.35
C THR A 178 9.67 20.43 10.36
N PRO A 179 9.01 20.29 11.53
CA PRO A 179 9.40 19.30 12.51
C PRO A 179 9.08 17.89 12.02
N HIS A 180 10.02 16.97 12.24
CA HIS A 180 9.79 15.54 12.09
C HIS A 180 9.27 14.96 13.41
N GLU A 181 8.29 14.08 13.34
CA GLU A 181 7.66 13.50 14.52
C GLU A 181 7.69 11.98 14.50
N GLU A 182 8.19 11.39 15.58
CA GLU A 182 8.12 9.94 15.80
C GLU A 182 6.66 9.49 15.93
N PHE A 183 6.35 8.31 15.41
CA PHE A 183 5.03 7.71 15.49
C PHE A 183 5.07 6.32 16.15
N GLU A 184 3.95 5.94 16.74
CA GLU A 184 3.72 4.60 17.27
C GLU A 184 3.17 3.68 16.16
N ALA A 185 3.97 2.70 15.76
CA ALA A 185 3.53 1.64 14.84
C ALA A 185 2.32 0.87 15.39
N THR A 186 1.25 0.76 14.61
CA THR A 186 0.06 -0.02 14.99
C THR A 186 0.26 -1.52 14.75
N SER A 187 -0.78 -2.32 15.02
CA SER A 187 -0.80 -3.75 14.63
C SER A 187 -0.78 -3.98 13.13
N GLU A 188 -0.99 -2.93 12.34
CA GLU A 188 -1.00 -2.95 10.88
C GLU A 188 0.36 -2.54 10.28
N PHE A 189 1.39 -2.43 11.12
CA PHE A 189 2.77 -2.19 10.71
C PHE A 189 3.47 -3.50 10.35
N TYR A 190 3.90 -3.62 9.09
CA TYR A 190 4.59 -4.81 8.58
C TYR A 190 6.10 -4.63 8.64
N SER A 191 6.79 -5.30 9.57
CA SER A 191 8.25 -5.34 9.58
C SER A 191 8.76 -6.56 8.78
N PRO A 192 9.82 -6.41 7.94
CA PRO A 192 10.69 -5.22 7.80
C PRO A 192 10.26 -4.23 6.71
N ASP A 193 9.12 -4.43 6.05
CA ASP A 193 8.73 -3.72 4.82
C ASP A 193 8.38 -2.23 5.01
N CYS A 194 7.79 -1.89 6.16
CA CYS A 194 7.40 -0.54 6.51
C CYS A 194 8.55 0.20 7.20
N ASP A 195 8.77 1.45 6.80
CA ASP A 195 9.82 2.32 7.32
C ASP A 195 9.42 2.93 8.66
N ARG A 196 10.41 3.18 9.54
CA ARG A 196 10.20 3.73 10.89
C ARG A 196 10.64 5.19 11.04
N ASP A 197 11.20 5.77 9.99
CA ASP A 197 11.68 7.15 9.99
C ASP A 197 10.55 8.10 10.39
N ALA A 198 10.85 9.08 11.23
CA ALA A 198 9.90 10.13 11.60
C ALA A 198 9.53 10.97 10.37
N PRO A 199 8.26 11.02 9.92
CA PRO A 199 7.89 11.90 8.83
C PRO A 199 7.83 13.37 9.29
N PRO A 200 8.04 14.33 8.38
CA PRO A 200 7.71 15.72 8.63
C PRO A 200 6.20 15.89 8.83
N VAL A 201 5.81 16.75 9.77
CA VAL A 201 4.40 17.09 10.03
C VAL A 201 4.20 18.59 9.86
N PRO A 202 3.90 19.07 8.63
CA PRO A 202 3.63 20.49 8.36
C PRO A 202 2.46 21.04 9.21
N PRO A 203 2.54 22.27 9.73
CA PRO A 203 1.43 22.87 10.48
C PRO A 203 0.21 23.05 9.58
N GLY A 204 -0.98 22.65 10.06
CA GLY A 204 -2.24 22.84 9.36
C GLY A 204 -2.48 21.91 8.17
N GLY A 205 -1.73 20.81 8.05
CA GLY A 205 -2.01 19.76 7.08
C GLY A 205 -3.15 18.83 7.49
N ALA A 206 -3.44 17.88 6.62
CA ALA A 206 -4.53 16.92 6.78
C ALA A 206 -4.18 15.57 6.15
N LEU A 207 -4.88 14.52 6.59
CA LEU A 207 -4.85 13.20 5.94
C LEU A 207 -5.81 13.16 4.75
N GLU A 208 -5.69 12.12 3.94
CA GLU A 208 -6.70 11.78 2.92
C GLU A 208 -8.10 11.72 3.54
N GLY A 209 -9.05 12.46 2.94
CA GLY A 209 -10.46 12.45 3.34
C GLY A 209 -10.77 13.12 4.68
N GLU A 210 -9.79 13.78 5.31
CA GLU A 210 -9.92 14.38 6.63
C GLU A 210 -9.65 15.89 6.60
N ALA A 211 -10.15 16.61 7.61
CA ALA A 211 -9.91 18.05 7.77
C ALA A 211 -8.67 18.37 8.64
N SER A 212 -7.99 17.34 9.16
CA SER A 212 -6.82 17.48 10.04
C SER A 212 -5.98 16.19 10.01
N TYR A 213 -4.97 16.10 10.88
CA TYR A 213 -4.21 14.86 11.04
C TYR A 213 -4.92 13.76 11.87
N ALA A 214 -6.14 14.01 12.36
CA ALA A 214 -6.93 12.98 13.04
C ALA A 214 -7.70 12.15 12.00
N CYS A 215 -7.59 10.82 12.07
CA CYS A 215 -8.36 9.89 11.24
C CYS A 215 -9.73 9.65 11.87
N THR A 216 -10.70 10.54 11.61
CA THR A 216 -12.00 10.52 12.30
C THR A 216 -13.07 9.70 11.58
N THR A 217 -12.90 9.51 10.27
CA THR A 217 -13.83 8.74 9.42
C THR A 217 -13.47 7.26 9.32
N ASP A 218 -12.36 6.85 9.93
CA ASP A 218 -11.81 5.48 9.88
C ASP A 218 -11.58 4.98 8.44
N GLY A 219 -11.23 5.90 7.54
CA GLY A 219 -10.79 5.58 6.18
C GLY A 219 -9.35 5.06 6.14
N ASP A 220 -8.76 5.10 4.94
CA ASP A 220 -7.35 4.75 4.76
C ASP A 220 -6.41 5.79 5.38
N CYS A 221 -6.83 7.06 5.46
CA CYS A 221 -6.18 8.12 6.22
C CYS A 221 -4.69 8.26 5.89
N HIS A 222 -4.38 8.37 4.60
CA HIS A 222 -3.00 8.50 4.15
C HIS A 222 -2.40 9.87 4.54
N LEU A 223 -1.20 9.84 5.14
CA LEU A 223 -0.32 11.00 5.26
C LEU A 223 0.68 10.97 4.09
N ILE A 224 0.68 12.02 3.26
CA ILE A 224 1.61 12.16 2.14
C ILE A 224 2.35 13.49 2.27
N VAL A 225 3.67 13.43 2.43
CA VAL A 225 4.51 14.62 2.62
C VAL A 225 5.74 14.55 1.73
N ILE A 226 5.95 15.60 0.92
CA ILE A 226 7.17 15.81 0.15
C ILE A 226 8.07 16.75 0.94
N ASP A 227 9.19 16.24 1.45
CA ASP A 227 10.25 17.03 2.06
C ASP A 227 11.22 17.53 0.99
N THR A 228 11.16 18.82 0.69
CA THR A 228 11.98 19.46 -0.34
C THR A 228 13.41 19.76 0.12
N ALA A 229 13.66 19.72 1.43
CA ALA A 229 15.01 19.92 1.97
C ALA A 229 15.81 18.62 1.94
N GLU A 230 15.18 17.49 2.24
CA GLU A 230 15.82 16.17 2.19
C GLU A 230 15.64 15.45 0.84
N CYS A 231 14.77 15.97 -0.03
CA CYS A 231 14.36 15.32 -1.26
C CYS A 231 13.81 13.91 -1.02
N ARG A 232 12.86 13.84 -0.10
CA ARG A 232 12.19 12.60 0.30
C ARG A 232 10.69 12.73 0.21
N LEU A 233 10.04 11.62 -0.11
CA LEU A 233 8.59 11.47 -0.07
C LEU A 233 8.24 10.48 1.04
N TYR A 234 7.43 10.91 1.99
CA TYR A 234 6.90 10.13 3.09
C TYR A 234 5.44 9.81 2.80
N GLU A 235 5.10 8.52 2.77
CA GLU A 235 3.75 8.06 2.54
C GLU A 235 3.39 7.05 3.61
N MET A 236 2.38 7.34 4.41
CA MET A 236 1.94 6.48 5.51
C MET A 236 0.46 6.17 5.37
N TRP A 237 0.12 4.89 5.35
CA TRP A 237 -1.25 4.39 5.46
C TRP A 237 -1.65 4.25 6.93
N ARG A 238 -2.92 4.55 7.25
CA ARG A 238 -3.48 4.55 8.62
C ARG A 238 -2.71 5.47 9.57
N ALA A 239 -2.40 6.67 9.10
CA ALA A 239 -1.92 7.71 9.99
C ALA A 239 -3.06 8.16 10.90
N ASP A 240 -2.78 8.40 12.18
CA ASP A 240 -3.72 9.05 13.10
C ASP A 240 -2.96 9.88 14.13
N ARG A 241 -3.11 11.19 14.04
CA ARG A 241 -2.49 12.17 14.92
C ARG A 241 -3.52 13.17 15.46
N PRO A 242 -4.37 12.74 16.42
CA PRO A 242 -5.40 13.61 17.00
C PRO A 242 -4.82 14.69 17.92
N SER A 243 -3.56 14.58 18.33
CA SER A 243 -2.86 15.58 19.15
C SER A 243 -1.35 15.49 18.98
N ALA A 244 -0.60 16.51 19.42
CA ALA A 244 0.85 16.51 19.35
C ALA A 244 1.55 15.43 20.20
N SER A 245 0.84 14.80 21.15
CA SER A 245 1.36 13.72 21.99
C SER A 245 0.87 12.33 21.55
N SER A 246 0.13 12.23 20.45
CA SER A 246 -0.41 10.97 19.95
C SER A 246 -0.32 10.95 18.45
N PHE A 247 0.62 10.19 17.91
CA PHE A 247 0.78 9.94 16.49
C PHE A 247 0.97 8.44 16.29
N ARG A 248 0.08 7.82 15.51
CA ARG A 248 0.08 6.40 15.16
C ARG A 248 0.16 6.24 13.65
N GLY A 249 0.72 5.12 13.21
CA GLY A 249 0.87 4.79 11.79
C GLY A 249 0.76 3.30 11.52
N GLY A 250 0.07 2.93 10.44
CA GLY A 250 0.02 1.57 9.90
C GLY A 250 1.31 1.22 9.18
N CYS A 251 1.37 1.42 7.87
CA CYS A 251 2.58 1.18 7.08
C CYS A 251 3.08 2.47 6.43
N GLN A 252 4.35 2.81 6.67
CA GLN A 252 5.02 3.91 6.00
C GLN A 252 6.00 3.40 4.93
N ALA A 253 6.07 4.12 3.81
CA ALA A 253 7.13 4.04 2.83
C ALA A 253 7.82 5.40 2.71
N VAL A 254 9.15 5.39 2.81
CA VAL A 254 9.98 6.57 2.54
C VAL A 254 10.72 6.36 1.23
N TRP A 255 10.53 7.30 0.32
CA TRP A 255 11.17 7.30 -0.99
C TRP A 255 12.22 8.39 -1.06
N ASP A 256 13.42 8.03 -1.51
CA ASP A 256 14.45 8.99 -1.91
C ASP A 256 14.15 9.43 -3.35
N LEU A 257 13.84 10.71 -3.54
CA LEU A 257 13.43 11.24 -4.85
C LEU A 257 14.59 11.33 -5.84
N LEU A 258 15.83 11.20 -5.36
CA LEU A 258 17.05 11.20 -6.16
C LEU A 258 17.56 9.78 -6.46
N ALA A 259 16.94 8.75 -5.87
CA ALA A 259 17.43 7.39 -6.00
C ALA A 259 17.13 6.79 -7.38
N PRO A 260 18.11 6.18 -8.06
CA PRO A 260 17.95 5.53 -9.35
C PRO A 260 17.38 4.11 -9.16
N TYR A 261 16.19 4.00 -8.55
CA TYR A 261 15.57 2.74 -8.17
C TYR A 261 15.66 1.68 -9.28
N THR A 262 15.98 0.44 -8.90
CA THR A 262 15.95 -0.71 -9.81
C THR A 262 14.49 -1.13 -10.08
N PRO A 263 14.22 -2.07 -11.00
CA PRO A 263 12.86 -2.58 -11.21
C PRO A 263 12.19 -3.19 -9.97
N THR A 264 12.96 -3.54 -8.93
CA THR A 264 12.43 -4.04 -7.65
C THR A 264 12.08 -2.93 -6.66
N LEU A 265 12.34 -1.65 -6.98
CA LEU A 265 12.07 -0.50 -6.12
C LEU A 265 12.61 -0.70 -4.68
N ARG A 266 11.76 -0.58 -3.65
CA ARG A 266 12.10 -0.86 -2.23
C ARG A 266 12.21 -2.36 -1.91
N GLY A 267 11.92 -3.26 -2.85
CA GLY A 267 12.02 -4.71 -2.71
C GLY A 267 10.82 -5.46 -3.32
N ASP A 268 11.06 -6.69 -3.80
CA ASP A 268 9.98 -7.57 -4.26
C ASP A 268 9.16 -8.10 -3.09
N CYS A 269 7.84 -8.11 -3.27
CA CYS A 269 6.84 -8.45 -2.26
C CYS A 269 6.87 -7.54 -1.01
N CYS A 270 7.63 -6.43 -1.06
CA CYS A 270 7.69 -5.43 0.00
C CYS A 270 6.40 -4.60 -0.02
N THR A 271 5.64 -4.64 1.08
CA THR A 271 4.44 -3.81 1.22
C THR A 271 4.79 -2.32 1.41
N SER A 272 3.80 -1.44 1.31
CA SER A 272 3.98 0.01 1.46
C SER A 272 2.68 0.67 1.93
N ALA A 273 2.65 2.00 2.02
CA ALA A 273 1.38 2.73 2.13
C ALA A 273 0.47 2.50 0.91
N ASP A 274 1.05 2.11 -0.22
CA ASP A 274 0.35 1.73 -1.43
C ASP A 274 0.23 0.21 -1.60
N ALA A 275 -0.94 -0.27 -2.03
CA ALA A 275 -1.23 -1.70 -2.18
C ALA A 275 -0.49 -2.40 -3.36
N ALA A 276 0.12 -1.65 -4.27
CA ALA A 276 0.95 -2.19 -5.35
C ALA A 276 2.46 -2.02 -5.09
N GLY A 277 2.84 -1.36 -3.98
CA GLY A 277 4.23 -1.08 -3.62
C GLY A 277 4.84 0.11 -4.35
N LEU A 278 4.00 1.06 -4.77
CA LEU A 278 4.39 2.19 -5.63
C LEU A 278 4.27 3.54 -4.91
N PRO A 279 5.06 4.56 -5.29
CA PRO A 279 4.90 5.89 -4.71
C PRO A 279 3.56 6.49 -5.13
N ILE A 280 2.66 6.75 -4.19
CA ILE A 280 1.32 7.28 -4.46
C ILE A 280 1.41 8.65 -5.13
N ALA A 281 2.16 9.58 -4.55
CA ALA A 281 2.28 10.97 -4.99
C ALA A 281 2.84 11.11 -6.41
N ALA A 282 3.70 10.18 -6.84
CA ALA A 282 4.23 10.17 -8.21
C ALA A 282 3.17 9.87 -9.28
N HIS A 283 1.98 9.44 -8.86
CA HIS A 283 0.86 9.10 -9.73
C HIS A 283 -0.35 10.04 -9.56
N LEU A 284 -0.20 11.12 -8.78
CA LEU A 284 -1.22 12.15 -8.58
C LEU A 284 -0.88 13.37 -9.44
N PHE A 285 -1.83 13.81 -10.25
CA PHE A 285 -1.69 15.06 -11.03
C PHE A 285 -2.14 16.26 -10.20
N SER A 286 -1.55 17.42 -10.41
CA SER A 286 -1.89 18.66 -9.72
C SER A 286 -2.83 19.57 -10.52
N ALA A 287 -3.43 20.55 -9.85
CA ALA A 287 -4.19 21.61 -10.52
C ALA A 287 -3.31 22.44 -11.47
N ASP A 288 -2.04 22.62 -11.13
CA ASP A 288 -1.06 23.34 -11.95
C ASP A 288 -0.73 22.60 -13.24
N GLU A 289 -0.63 21.27 -13.22
CA GLU A 289 -0.46 20.46 -14.44
C GLU A 289 -1.69 20.52 -15.34
N ILE A 290 -2.89 20.46 -14.76
CA ILE A 290 -4.13 20.68 -15.52
C ILE A 290 -4.13 22.06 -16.16
N ALA A 291 -3.73 23.10 -15.42
CA ALA A 291 -3.66 24.47 -15.92
C ALA A 291 -2.57 24.64 -17.00
N ALA A 292 -1.44 23.93 -16.87
CA ALA A 292 -0.39 23.86 -17.88
C ALA A 292 -0.83 23.10 -19.14
N GLY A 293 -1.87 22.26 -19.03
CA GLY A 293 -2.47 21.53 -20.14
C GLY A 293 -1.77 20.22 -20.49
N GLU A 294 -0.88 19.75 -19.61
CA GLU A 294 -0.09 18.53 -19.82
C GLU A 294 0.24 17.87 -18.48
N ILE A 295 0.07 16.55 -18.42
CA ILE A 295 0.48 15.69 -17.30
C ILE A 295 1.58 14.79 -17.85
N ARG A 296 2.76 14.84 -17.22
CA ARG A 296 4.00 14.24 -17.77
C ARG A 296 4.39 12.93 -17.09
N HIS A 297 3.46 12.34 -16.35
CA HIS A 297 3.65 11.10 -15.61
C HIS A 297 2.38 10.23 -15.71
N ALA A 298 2.51 8.97 -15.32
CA ALA A 298 1.41 8.04 -15.17
C ALA A 298 0.46 8.52 -14.06
N ILE A 299 -0.83 8.49 -14.32
CA ILE A 299 -1.90 8.66 -13.35
C ILE A 299 -2.28 7.30 -12.78
N ARG A 300 -2.53 7.21 -11.47
CA ARG A 300 -3.11 5.99 -10.88
C ARG A 300 -4.62 5.96 -11.06
N PHE A 301 -5.17 4.76 -11.19
CA PHE A 301 -6.59 4.53 -11.05
C PHE A 301 -6.84 3.29 -10.22
N ILE A 302 -8.05 3.23 -9.69
CA ILE A 302 -8.44 2.28 -8.69
C ILE A 302 -9.65 1.49 -9.17
N LEU A 303 -9.62 0.19 -8.87
CA LEU A 303 -10.71 -0.75 -9.09
C LEU A 303 -11.09 -1.43 -7.76
N PRO A 304 -12.33 -1.93 -7.62
CA PRO A 304 -12.67 -2.84 -6.54
C PRO A 304 -11.76 -4.07 -6.54
N ASN A 305 -11.50 -4.66 -5.37
CA ASN A 305 -10.62 -5.82 -5.24
C ASN A 305 -11.06 -7.01 -6.09
N SER A 306 -12.37 -7.17 -6.31
CA SER A 306 -12.95 -8.21 -7.16
C SER A 306 -12.67 -8.03 -8.66
N LEU A 307 -12.23 -6.85 -9.08
CA LEU A 307 -11.87 -6.53 -10.48
C LEU A 307 -10.35 -6.48 -10.70
N ILE A 308 -9.55 -6.89 -9.72
CA ILE A 308 -8.09 -6.94 -9.80
C ILE A 308 -7.64 -8.39 -9.63
N ARG A 309 -6.78 -8.86 -10.54
CA ARG A 309 -6.33 -10.25 -10.61
C ARG A 309 -5.79 -10.73 -9.27
N GLU A 310 -6.34 -11.84 -8.77
CA GLU A 310 -6.02 -12.36 -7.45
C GLU A 310 -4.51 -12.65 -7.28
N ARG A 311 -3.88 -11.90 -6.36
CA ARG A 311 -2.46 -12.06 -5.95
C ARG A 311 -1.46 -12.01 -7.09
N VAL A 312 -1.77 -11.29 -8.17
CA VAL A 312 -0.85 -11.08 -9.29
C VAL A 312 -0.48 -9.59 -9.40
N TYR A 313 0.81 -9.35 -9.61
CA TYR A 313 1.34 -8.05 -9.99
C TYR A 313 2.28 -8.20 -11.19
N VAL A 314 2.43 -7.11 -11.94
CA VAL A 314 3.44 -6.94 -13.00
C VAL A 314 4.19 -5.64 -12.75
N ARG A 315 5.39 -5.51 -13.31
CA ARG A 315 6.17 -4.28 -13.17
C ARG A 315 5.41 -3.07 -13.75
N PRO A 316 5.48 -1.89 -13.11
CA PRO A 316 6.42 -1.53 -12.04
C PRO A 316 5.98 -1.93 -10.62
N ALA A 317 4.76 -2.45 -10.42
CA ALA A 317 4.35 -2.91 -9.10
C ALA A 317 5.30 -4.01 -8.58
N THR A 318 5.47 -4.05 -7.27
CA THR A 318 6.40 -4.97 -6.60
C THR A 318 5.68 -5.97 -5.71
N HIS A 319 4.40 -5.77 -5.40
CA HIS A 319 3.62 -6.72 -4.63
C HIS A 319 2.13 -6.71 -5.01
N SER A 320 1.40 -7.69 -4.48
CA SER A 320 -0.06 -7.75 -4.50
C SER A 320 -0.61 -8.14 -3.13
N THR A 321 -1.88 -7.83 -2.88
CA THR A 321 -2.50 -8.01 -1.57
C THR A 321 -3.37 -9.25 -1.51
N PRO A 322 -3.54 -9.84 -0.31
CA PRO A 322 -4.55 -10.85 -0.07
C PRO A 322 -5.99 -10.35 -0.18
N ALA A 323 -6.26 -9.10 -0.56
CA ALA A 323 -7.61 -8.57 -0.75
C ALA A 323 -8.13 -8.79 -2.18
N THR A 324 -7.23 -8.80 -3.18
CA THR A 324 -7.57 -9.00 -4.60
C THR A 324 -8.26 -10.35 -4.87
N ARG A 325 -9.30 -10.39 -5.71
CA ARG A 325 -10.15 -11.59 -5.96
C ARG A 325 -10.56 -11.78 -7.43
N GLY A 326 -10.06 -10.95 -8.33
CA GLY A 326 -10.42 -11.01 -9.74
C GLY A 326 -9.89 -12.24 -10.47
N PRO A 327 -10.57 -12.70 -11.53
CA PRO A 327 -10.15 -13.84 -12.35
C PRO A 327 -8.89 -13.56 -13.16
N ALA A 328 -8.41 -14.56 -13.90
CA ALA A 328 -7.24 -14.42 -14.78
C ALA A 328 -7.38 -13.31 -15.82
N ASP A 329 -8.59 -12.99 -16.28
CA ASP A 329 -8.80 -11.91 -17.26
C ASP A 329 -8.86 -10.51 -16.62
N ALA A 330 -8.89 -10.41 -15.29
CA ALA A 330 -8.78 -9.11 -14.61
C ALA A 330 -7.37 -8.53 -14.77
N PRO A 331 -7.20 -7.20 -14.76
CA PRO A 331 -5.87 -6.61 -14.74
C PRO A 331 -5.12 -6.95 -13.45
N PRO A 332 -3.82 -7.28 -13.51
CA PRO A 332 -2.96 -7.35 -12.33
C PRO A 332 -2.61 -5.94 -11.82
N TYR A 333 -2.13 -5.84 -10.58
CA TYR A 333 -1.48 -4.61 -10.14
C TYR A 333 -0.30 -4.26 -11.03
N GLY A 334 -0.08 -2.96 -11.23
CA GLY A 334 1.01 -2.47 -12.05
C GLY A 334 0.72 -2.55 -13.56
N ALA A 335 -0.43 -3.08 -13.98
CA ALA A 335 -0.83 -3.00 -15.39
C ALA A 335 -0.93 -1.54 -15.83
N ARG A 336 -0.34 -1.25 -17.00
CA ARG A 336 -0.28 0.08 -17.59
C ARG A 336 -1.23 0.16 -18.77
N LEU A 337 -2.18 1.07 -18.70
CA LEU A 337 -3.17 1.32 -19.75
C LEU A 337 -2.88 2.67 -20.39
N ARG A 338 -2.96 2.74 -21.72
CA ARG A 338 -2.91 4.00 -22.46
C ARG A 338 -4.30 4.37 -22.95
N LEU A 339 -4.62 5.66 -22.90
CA LEU A 339 -5.83 6.16 -23.55
C LEU A 339 -5.72 5.99 -25.07
N LYS A 340 -6.86 5.72 -25.71
CA LYS A 340 -7.02 5.68 -27.17
C LYS A 340 -8.05 6.71 -27.60
#